data_AF-A0A8X6YV82-F1
#
_entry.id   AF-A0A8X6YV82-F1
#
_cell.length_a   1.000
_cell.length_b   1.000
_cell.length_c   1.000
_cell.angle_alpha   90.00
_cell.angle_beta   90.00
_cell.angle_gamma   90.00
#
_symmetry.space_group_name_H-M   'P 1'
#
loop_
_entity.id
_entity.type
_entity.pdbx_description
1 polymer ?
#
loop_
_entity_poly.entity_id
_entity_poly.type
_entity_poly.pdbx_seq_one_letter_code
_entity_poly.pdbx_strand_id
1 'polypeptide(L)'
;MRYIGQGLPSLETFCSLMCLPNPVCQKVYDKINAKIADLSEALANASMKKAAAEEKIIHGTVNSVVVSGDGTWKTCGHTSLIGVYTLIGARLGSSRHGVMSSYCKGCDSYKGPKFGSKYSAFLAKHQTFCRKKPYRICWRNGSLRNAEIFFSIRTKTMFRFTTIQ
;
A
#
# COMPACT_ATOMS: atom_id res chain seq x y z
N MET A 1 -16.35 -8.72 -19.66
CA MET A 1 -15.57 -7.48 -19.44
C MET A 1 -15.38 -7.27 -17.95
N ARG A 2 -14.15 -7.00 -17.48
CA ARG A 2 -13.90 -6.62 -16.07
C ARG A 2 -14.13 -5.12 -15.94
N TYR A 3 -15.28 -4.71 -15.39
CA TYR A 3 -15.63 -3.30 -15.18
C TYR A 3 -15.11 -2.73 -13.85
N ILE A 4 -14.61 -3.59 -12.94
CA ILE A 4 -14.09 -3.16 -11.65
C ILE A 4 -12.71 -2.51 -11.83
N GLY A 5 -12.58 -1.25 -11.41
CA GLY A 5 -11.31 -0.52 -11.39
C GLY A 5 -10.98 0.28 -12.66
N GLN A 6 -11.94 0.46 -13.58
CA GLN A 6 -11.73 1.23 -14.81
C GLN A 6 -12.03 2.74 -14.68
N GLY A 7 -12.65 3.18 -13.59
CA GLY A 7 -12.80 4.59 -13.23
C GLY A 7 -13.87 5.34 -14.03
N LEU A 8 -13.66 6.63 -14.30
CA LEU A 8 -14.64 7.47 -14.99
C LEU A 8 -14.99 6.98 -16.41
N PRO A 9 -14.04 6.54 -17.26
CA PRO A 9 -14.37 6.08 -18.61
C PRO A 9 -15.36 4.91 -18.63
N SER A 10 -15.23 3.97 -17.68
CA SER A 10 -16.22 2.88 -17.57
C SER A 10 -17.59 3.36 -17.12
N LEU A 11 -17.64 4.39 -16.29
CA LEU A 11 -18.88 4.99 -15.81
C LEU A 11 -19.59 5.71 -16.97
N GLU A 12 -18.84 6.42 -17.81
CA GLU A 12 -19.35 7.05 -19.03
C GLU A 12 -19.90 6.01 -20.01
N THR A 13 -19.15 4.94 -20.28
CA THR A 13 -19.63 3.84 -21.14
C THR A 13 -20.89 3.18 -20.58
N PHE A 14 -20.96 2.99 -19.26
CA PHE A 14 -22.15 2.42 -18.60
C PHE A 14 -23.37 3.35 -18.73
N CYS A 15 -23.20 4.65 -18.44
CA CYS A 15 -24.27 5.63 -18.59
C CYS A 15 -24.77 5.70 -20.04
N SER A 16 -23.85 5.70 -21.01
CA SER A 16 -24.17 5.68 -22.44
C SER A 16 -24.96 4.42 -22.85
N LEU A 17 -24.54 3.24 -22.39
CA LEU A 17 -25.23 1.96 -22.64
C LEU A 17 -26.65 1.92 -22.05
N MET A 18 -26.85 2.58 -20.92
CA MET A 18 -28.13 2.61 -20.20
C MET A 18 -29.01 3.81 -20.57
N CYS A 19 -28.62 4.62 -21.56
CA CYS A 19 -29.30 5.87 -21.92
C CYS A 19 -29.49 6.83 -20.72
N LEU A 20 -28.55 6.81 -19.77
CA LEU A 20 -28.54 7.71 -18.61
C LEU A 20 -27.78 9.00 -18.97
N PRO A 21 -28.07 10.13 -18.29
CA PRO A 21 -27.27 11.33 -18.44
C PRO A 21 -25.81 11.06 -18.10
N ASN A 22 -24.90 11.78 -18.75
CA ASN A 22 -23.47 11.65 -18.50
C ASN A 22 -23.15 11.82 -17.02
N PRO A 23 -22.20 11.02 -16.48
CA PRO A 23 -21.84 11.10 -15.09
C PRO A 23 -21.14 12.42 -14.75
N VAL A 24 -20.79 12.57 -13.47
CA VAL A 24 -20.06 13.73 -12.95
C VAL A 24 -18.82 14.07 -13.78
N CYS A 25 -18.54 15.36 -13.98
CA CYS A 25 -17.35 15.81 -14.69
C CYS A 25 -16.07 15.27 -14.03
N GLN A 26 -15.01 15.07 -14.82
CA GLN A 26 -13.69 14.60 -14.36
C GLN A 26 -13.19 15.33 -13.11
N LYS A 27 -13.31 16.67 -13.06
CA LYS A 27 -12.88 17.48 -11.91
C LYS A 27 -13.61 17.11 -10.61
N VAL A 28 -14.90 16.76 -10.70
CA VAL A 28 -15.71 16.38 -9.54
C VAL A 28 -15.39 14.95 -9.14
N TYR A 29 -15.25 14.04 -10.11
CA TYR A 29 -14.83 12.67 -9.90
C TYR A 29 -13.50 12.58 -9.14
N ASP A 30 -12.50 13.35 -9.59
CA ASP A 30 -11.17 13.37 -8.95
C ASP A 30 -11.23 13.92 -7.53
N LYS A 31 -12.07 14.94 -7.26
CA LYS A 31 -12.30 15.47 -5.90
C LYS A 31 -12.94 14.43 -4.98
N ILE A 32 -13.93 13.68 -5.47
CA ILE A 32 -14.58 12.61 -4.71
C ILE A 32 -13.57 11.52 -4.38
N ASN A 33 -12.79 11.07 -5.36
CA ASN A 33 -11.77 10.05 -5.14
C ASN A 33 -10.66 10.49 -4.17
N ALA A 34 -10.25 11.76 -4.23
CA ALA A 34 -9.30 12.30 -3.27
C ALA A 34 -9.85 12.21 -1.83
N LYS A 35 -11.09 12.64 -1.61
CA LYS A 35 -11.74 12.54 -0.29
C LYS A 35 -11.89 11.09 0.18
N ILE A 36 -12.29 10.18 -0.71
CA ILE A 36 -12.41 8.75 -0.38
C ILE A 36 -11.03 8.20 0.00
N ALA A 37 -9.97 8.56 -0.73
CA ALA A 37 -8.62 8.13 -0.42
C ALA A 37 -8.19 8.64 0.97
N ASP A 38 -8.36 9.92 1.26
CA ASP A 38 -7.99 10.53 2.54
C ASP A 38 -8.76 9.90 3.72
N LEU A 39 -10.07 9.72 3.57
CA LEU A 39 -10.90 9.05 4.57
C LEU A 39 -10.50 7.59 4.77
N SER A 40 -10.24 6.87 3.68
CA SER A 40 -9.81 5.47 3.75
C SER A 40 -8.46 5.32 4.44
N GLU A 41 -7.52 6.27 4.23
CA GLU A 41 -6.23 6.29 4.91
C GLU A 41 -6.40 6.58 6.41
N ALA A 42 -7.25 7.54 6.77
CA ALA A 42 -7.56 7.84 8.17
C ALA A 42 -8.20 6.63 8.88
N LEU A 43 -9.17 5.98 8.25
CA LEU A 43 -9.83 4.78 8.77
C LEU A 43 -8.85 3.60 8.89
N ALA A 44 -8.01 3.39 7.88
CA ALA A 44 -6.97 2.37 7.94
C ALA A 44 -6.01 2.63 9.11
N ASN A 45 -5.56 3.86 9.29
CA ASN A 45 -4.68 4.24 10.40
C ASN A 45 -5.33 4.04 11.77
N ALA A 46 -6.60 4.43 11.92
CA ALA A 46 -7.35 4.23 13.16
C ALA A 46 -7.54 2.73 13.47
N SER A 47 -7.95 1.95 12.47
CA SER A 47 -8.09 0.49 12.58
C SER A 47 -6.76 -0.19 12.95
N MET A 48 -5.67 0.18 12.27
CA MET A 48 -4.34 -0.36 12.56
C MET A 48 -3.87 -0.04 13.99
N LYS A 49 -4.12 1.17 14.48
CA LYS A 49 -3.77 1.56 15.86
C LYS A 49 -4.59 0.75 16.89
N LYS A 50 -5.88 0.57 16.63
CA LYS A 50 -6.76 -0.24 17.49
C LYS A 50 -6.30 -1.70 17.55
N ALA A 51 -6.09 -2.32 16.39
CA ALA A 51 -5.59 -3.69 16.29
C ALA A 51 -4.23 -3.87 16.99
N ALA A 52 -3.31 -2.91 16.84
CA ALA A 52 -2.02 -2.96 17.51
C ALA A 52 -2.13 -2.82 19.05
N ALA A 53 -3.08 -2.01 19.53
CA ALA A 53 -3.32 -1.85 20.97
C ALA A 53 -3.91 -3.13 21.59
N GLU A 54 -4.87 -3.77 20.91
CA GLU A 54 -5.49 -5.02 21.35
C GLU A 54 -4.46 -6.15 21.45
N GLU A 55 -3.62 -6.32 20.43
CA GLU A 55 -2.55 -7.34 20.46
C GLU A 55 -1.51 -7.08 21.56
N LYS A 56 -1.19 -5.80 21.84
CA LYS A 56 -0.25 -5.43 22.90
C LYS A 56 -0.78 -5.78 24.30
N ILE A 57 -2.09 -5.60 24.55
CA ILE A 57 -2.71 -5.96 25.83
C ILE A 57 -2.58 -7.47 26.09
N ILE A 58 -2.72 -8.29 25.03
CA ILE A 58 -2.70 -9.75 25.13
C ILE A 58 -1.27 -10.31 25.24
N HIS A 59 -0.30 -9.67 24.58
CA HIS A 59 1.11 -10.08 24.64
C HIS A 59 1.86 -9.60 25.89
N GLY A 60 1.31 -8.64 26.65
CA GLY A 60 1.98 -8.06 27.83
C GLY A 60 3.24 -7.28 27.46
N THR A 61 4.23 -7.22 28.37
CA THR A 61 5.52 -6.50 28.20
C THR A 61 6.45 -7.14 27.15
N VAL A 62 6.02 -8.23 26.50
CA VAL A 62 6.84 -8.88 25.48
C VAL A 62 6.68 -8.09 24.19
N ASN A 63 7.75 -7.41 23.78
CA ASN A 63 7.80 -6.61 22.55
C ASN A 63 7.62 -7.45 21.27
N SER A 64 7.48 -8.78 21.34
CA SER A 64 7.36 -9.66 20.17
C SER A 64 5.90 -9.99 19.83
N VAL A 65 5.38 -9.37 18.77
CA VAL A 65 4.08 -9.73 18.17
C VAL A 65 4.31 -10.71 17.03
N VAL A 66 3.60 -11.84 17.05
CA VAL A 66 3.65 -12.85 15.99
C VAL A 66 2.52 -12.58 14.99
N VAL A 67 2.89 -12.32 13.74
CA VAL A 67 1.91 -12.08 12.66
C VAL A 67 2.10 -13.04 11.50
N SER A 68 0.99 -13.43 10.89
CA SER A 68 0.94 -14.09 9.58
C SER A 68 0.57 -13.05 8.53
N GLY A 69 1.22 -13.04 7.37
CA GLY A 69 1.00 -12.04 6.34
C GLY A 69 0.61 -12.67 5.01
N ASP A 70 -0.41 -12.11 4.35
CA ASP A 70 -0.73 -12.38 2.94
C ASP A 70 -0.76 -11.08 2.15
N GLY A 71 -0.53 -11.15 0.84
CA GLY A 71 -0.44 -9.97 -0.02
C GLY A 71 -0.91 -10.23 -1.43
N THR A 72 -1.68 -9.28 -1.94
CA THR A 72 -2.24 -9.29 -3.28
C THR A 72 -1.67 -8.16 -4.11
N TRP A 73 -1.62 -8.36 -5.42
CA TRP A 73 -1.10 -7.36 -6.36
C TRP A 73 -2.23 -6.84 -7.26
N LYS A 74 -2.14 -5.57 -7.68
CA LYS A 74 -3.16 -4.96 -8.55
C LYS A 74 -3.36 -5.72 -9.86
N THR A 75 -2.26 -6.20 -10.44
CA THR A 75 -2.24 -7.01 -11.65
C THR A 75 -1.70 -8.40 -11.32
N CYS A 76 -2.26 -9.46 -11.92
CA CYS A 76 -1.70 -10.80 -11.75
C CYS A 76 -0.48 -10.92 -12.68
N GLY A 77 0.73 -11.02 -12.11
CA GLY A 77 1.98 -11.06 -12.88
C GLY A 77 3.16 -10.47 -12.12
N HIS A 78 4.38 -10.62 -12.66
CA HIS A 78 5.61 -10.08 -12.07
C HIS A 78 5.83 -8.58 -12.31
N THR A 79 4.87 -7.90 -12.95
CA THR A 79 4.98 -6.49 -13.37
C THR A 79 4.22 -5.52 -12.48
N SER A 80 3.64 -6.01 -11.39
CA SER A 80 2.80 -5.20 -10.51
C SER A 80 3.64 -4.31 -9.61
N LEU A 81 3.59 -3.01 -9.84
CA LEU A 81 4.29 -2.02 -9.03
C LEU A 81 3.50 -1.55 -7.80
N ILE A 82 2.25 -2.04 -7.66
CA ILE A 82 1.30 -1.67 -6.62
C ILE A 82 0.63 -2.95 -6.11
N GLY A 83 0.63 -3.13 -4.79
CA GLY A 83 0.00 -4.24 -4.10
C GLY A 83 -0.60 -3.80 -2.76
N VAL A 84 -1.33 -4.71 -2.14
CA VAL A 84 -1.93 -4.56 -0.82
C VAL A 84 -1.58 -5.80 -0.01
N TYR A 85 -1.15 -5.60 1.22
CA TYR A 85 -0.89 -6.71 2.15
C TYR A 85 -1.83 -6.64 3.34
N THR A 86 -2.03 -7.80 3.94
CA THR A 86 -2.78 -8.02 5.17
C THR A 86 -1.88 -8.80 6.12
N LEU A 87 -1.65 -8.28 7.32
CA LEU A 87 -1.04 -8.99 8.43
C LEU A 87 -2.14 -9.39 9.39
N ILE A 88 -2.12 -10.60 9.91
CA ILE A 88 -3.09 -11.13 10.87
C ILE A 88 -2.32 -11.52 12.12
N GLY A 89 -2.72 -10.98 13.26
CA GLY A 89 -2.19 -11.37 14.57
C GLY A 89 -2.51 -12.83 14.86
N ALA A 90 -1.52 -13.59 15.33
CA ALA A 90 -1.68 -15.04 15.54
C ALA A 90 -2.69 -15.39 16.64
N ARG A 91 -2.96 -14.46 17.59
CA ARG A 91 -3.82 -14.71 18.75
C ARG A 91 -5.23 -14.16 18.59
N LEU A 92 -5.39 -12.89 18.22
CA LEU A 92 -6.72 -12.28 18.13
C LEU A 92 -7.34 -12.36 16.73
N GLY A 93 -6.54 -12.76 15.73
CA GLY A 93 -6.95 -12.67 14.33
C GLY A 93 -7.09 -11.22 13.84
N SER A 94 -6.65 -10.23 14.63
CA SER A 94 -6.74 -8.83 14.26
C SER A 94 -5.90 -8.56 13.02
N SER A 95 -6.56 -8.04 11.97
CA SER A 95 -5.94 -7.81 10.68
C SER A 95 -5.49 -6.37 10.50
N ARG A 96 -4.25 -6.20 10.04
CA ARG A 96 -3.65 -4.93 9.63
C ARG A 96 -3.46 -4.95 8.12
N HIS A 97 -4.05 -3.97 7.45
CA HIS A 97 -3.94 -3.83 5.99
C HIS A 97 -3.01 -2.66 5.64
N GLY A 98 -2.23 -2.80 4.57
CA GLY A 98 -1.35 -1.74 4.10
C GLY A 98 -1.13 -1.77 2.60
N VAL A 99 -0.83 -0.61 2.02
CA VAL A 99 -0.53 -0.47 0.60
C VAL A 99 0.98 -0.54 0.39
N MET A 100 1.40 -1.36 -0.58
CA MET A 100 2.76 -1.46 -1.07
C MET A 100 2.87 -0.83 -2.45
N SER A 101 3.87 0.03 -2.63
CA SER A 101 4.10 0.73 -3.89
C SER A 101 5.60 0.88 -4.13
N SER A 102 6.09 0.27 -5.21
CA SER A 102 7.45 0.49 -5.71
C SER A 102 7.54 1.65 -6.69
N TYR A 103 6.38 2.15 -7.14
CA TYR A 103 6.25 3.18 -8.16
C TYR A 103 5.60 4.46 -7.62
N CYS A 104 6.09 5.59 -8.11
CA CYS A 104 5.49 6.90 -7.92
C CYS A 104 5.66 7.72 -9.20
N LYS A 105 4.56 8.25 -9.75
CA LYS A 105 4.59 9.12 -10.94
C LYS A 105 5.51 10.34 -10.77
N GLY A 106 5.58 10.91 -9.57
CA GLY A 106 6.45 12.05 -9.28
C GLY A 106 7.93 11.69 -9.35
N CYS A 107 8.31 10.51 -8.85
CA CYS A 107 9.68 9.99 -8.99
C CYS A 107 10.04 9.65 -10.44
N ASP A 108 9.06 9.18 -11.21
CA ASP A 108 9.22 8.81 -12.62
C ASP A 108 9.33 10.04 -13.54
N SER A 109 8.69 11.15 -13.15
CA SER A 109 8.70 12.41 -13.89
C SER A 109 10.03 13.18 -13.79
N TYR A 110 10.93 12.77 -12.89
CA TYR A 110 12.25 13.41 -12.75
C TYR A 110 13.18 12.94 -13.88
N LYS A 111 13.49 13.85 -14.82
CA LYS A 111 14.28 13.56 -16.03
C LYS A 111 15.81 13.63 -15.83
N GLY A 112 16.30 13.80 -14.60
CA GLY A 112 17.72 13.95 -14.30
C GLY A 112 18.40 12.67 -13.76
N PRO A 113 19.73 12.68 -13.60
CA PRO A 113 20.44 11.63 -12.89
C PRO A 113 19.95 11.52 -11.44
N LYS A 114 19.71 10.28 -10.98
CA LYS A 114 19.26 9.98 -9.59
C LYS A 114 20.40 10.03 -8.57
N PHE A 115 21.39 10.89 -8.81
CA PHE A 115 22.56 11.08 -7.96
C PHE A 115 22.95 12.56 -7.95
N GLY A 116 23.63 13.01 -6.89
CA GLY A 116 24.08 14.38 -6.71
C GLY A 116 23.11 15.30 -5.97
N SER A 117 23.55 16.55 -5.77
CA SER A 117 22.87 17.56 -4.95
C SER A 117 21.49 17.99 -5.48
N LYS A 118 21.31 18.00 -6.80
CA LYS A 118 20.01 18.33 -7.43
C LYS A 118 18.95 17.29 -7.12
N TYR A 119 19.33 16.01 -7.14
CA TYR A 119 18.41 14.91 -6.81
C TYR A 119 18.08 14.86 -5.32
N SER A 120 19.05 15.10 -4.43
CA SER A 120 18.77 15.14 -2.98
C SER A 120 17.84 16.30 -2.61
N ALA A 121 18.01 17.47 -3.22
CA ALA A 121 17.10 18.60 -3.03
C ALA A 121 15.68 18.31 -3.55
N PHE A 122 15.55 17.64 -4.70
CA PHE A 122 14.26 17.16 -5.21
C PHE A 122 13.64 16.13 -4.26
N LEU A 123 14.42 15.14 -3.82
CA LEU A 123 13.95 14.06 -2.95
C LEU A 123 13.43 14.60 -1.61
N ALA A 124 14.15 15.55 -1.00
CA ALA A 124 13.73 16.19 0.24
C ALA A 124 12.36 16.88 0.11
N LYS A 125 12.13 17.59 -1.00
CA LYS A 125 10.83 18.21 -1.29
C LYS A 125 9.75 17.19 -1.64
N HIS A 126 10.12 16.12 -2.34
CA HIS A 126 9.20 15.11 -2.84
C HIS A 126 8.77 14.11 -1.76
N GLN A 127 9.59 13.87 -0.74
CA GLN A 127 9.37 12.88 0.31
C GLN A 127 8.03 13.06 1.03
N THR A 128 7.56 14.29 1.18
CA THR A 128 6.27 14.64 1.80
C THR A 128 5.07 14.12 1.01
N PHE A 129 5.14 14.10 -0.33
CA PHE A 129 4.06 13.65 -1.22
C PHE A 129 4.36 12.31 -1.91
N CYS A 130 5.49 11.70 -1.56
CA CYS A 130 5.95 10.48 -2.19
C CYS A 130 5.07 9.31 -1.76
N ARG A 131 4.28 8.82 -2.71
CA ARG A 131 3.45 7.62 -2.50
C ARG A 131 4.24 6.32 -2.58
N LYS A 132 5.55 6.34 -2.86
CA LYS A 132 6.40 5.16 -2.85
C LYS A 132 6.72 4.79 -1.40
N LYS A 133 6.30 3.62 -0.96
CA LYS A 133 6.69 3.09 0.36
C LYS A 133 7.94 2.22 0.15
N PRO A 134 9.11 2.61 0.70
CA PRO A 134 10.31 1.81 0.55
C PRO A 134 10.11 0.46 1.25
N TYR A 135 10.24 -0.62 0.50
CA TYR A 135 10.47 -1.95 1.04
C TYR A 135 11.84 -2.39 0.50
N ARG A 136 12.80 -2.63 1.39
CA ARG A 136 14.16 -3.06 1.02
C ARG A 136 14.10 -4.58 0.80
N ILE A 137 14.16 -5.03 -0.45
CA ILE A 137 14.41 -6.45 -0.74
C ILE A 137 15.91 -6.62 -0.87
N CYS A 138 16.56 -7.10 0.19
CA CYS A 138 17.89 -7.69 0.09
C CYS A 138 18.05 -8.79 1.13
N TRP A 139 18.04 -10.05 0.69
CA TRP A 139 18.57 -11.15 1.49
C TRP A 139 20.10 -11.02 1.51
N ARG A 140 20.65 -10.34 2.51
CA ARG A 140 22.03 -10.58 2.92
C ARG A 140 22.17 -10.43 4.43
N ASN A 141 22.37 -11.59 5.06
CA ASN A 141 22.95 -11.76 6.40
C ASN A 141 22.12 -11.23 7.58
N GLY A 142 20.97 -11.87 7.84
CA GLY A 142 20.62 -12.37 9.18
C GLY A 142 20.69 -11.42 10.38
N SER A 143 20.45 -10.12 10.20
CA SER A 143 20.39 -9.16 11.31
C SER A 143 19.41 -8.04 10.98
N LEU A 144 18.27 -8.03 11.68
CA LEU A 144 17.18 -7.08 11.48
C LEU A 144 17.22 -6.04 12.62
N ARG A 145 17.53 -4.79 12.27
CA ARG A 145 17.18 -3.63 13.09
C ARG A 145 16.20 -2.78 12.29
N ASN A 146 15.05 -2.50 12.92
CA ASN A 146 13.90 -1.73 12.41
C ASN A 146 13.02 -2.47 11.38
N ALA A 147 11.87 -2.96 11.85
CA ALA A 147 10.65 -3.31 11.12
C ALA A 147 10.73 -3.38 9.59
N GLU A 148 11.33 -4.45 9.04
CA GLU A 148 11.24 -4.78 7.61
C GLU A 148 10.28 -5.96 7.41
N ILE A 149 9.08 -5.68 6.88
CA ILE A 149 8.13 -6.70 6.41
C ILE A 149 8.75 -7.36 5.17
N PHE A 150 9.14 -8.63 5.30
CA PHE A 150 9.88 -9.37 4.27
C PHE A 150 8.93 -10.00 3.25
N PHE A 151 8.74 -9.39 2.07
CA PHE A 151 7.88 -9.93 1.00
C PHE A 151 8.71 -10.41 -0.21
N SER A 152 8.69 -11.72 -0.49
CA SER A 152 9.36 -12.29 -1.67
C SER A 152 8.47 -12.21 -2.91
N ILE A 153 8.93 -11.52 -3.95
CA ILE A 153 8.26 -11.39 -5.26
C ILE A 153 8.22 -12.75 -6.01
N ARG A 154 9.06 -13.72 -5.61
CA ARG A 154 9.38 -14.89 -6.43
C ARG A 154 8.42 -16.08 -6.25
N THR A 155 7.75 -16.22 -5.10
CA THR A 155 7.01 -17.45 -4.77
C THR A 155 5.49 -17.36 -4.88
N LYS A 156 4.89 -16.15 -5.02
CA LYS A 156 3.42 -15.95 -5.02
C LYS A 156 2.67 -16.76 -3.93
N THR A 157 3.35 -17.03 -2.82
CA THR A 157 2.86 -17.68 -1.60
C THR A 157 3.80 -17.27 -0.49
N MET A 158 3.24 -16.92 0.68
CA MET A 158 4.01 -16.69 1.89
C MET A 158 3.49 -17.60 3.01
N PHE A 159 4.37 -18.46 3.51
CA PHE A 159 4.33 -18.99 4.86
C PHE A 159 5.62 -18.58 5.55
N ARG A 160 5.55 -17.72 6.57
CA ARG A 160 6.16 -17.94 7.89
C ARG A 160 6.14 -16.70 8.76
N PHE A 161 5.85 -16.98 10.03
CA PHE A 161 5.84 -16.12 11.20
C PHE A 161 7.05 -15.20 11.28
N THR A 162 6.79 -13.91 11.46
CA THR A 162 7.80 -12.95 11.90
C THR A 162 7.40 -12.46 13.29
N THR A 163 8.33 -12.57 14.23
CA THR A 163 8.28 -11.86 15.51
C THR A 163 8.69 -10.42 15.25
N ILE A 164 7.75 -9.49 15.40
CA ILE A 164 8.01 -8.05 15.37
C ILE A 164 8.49 -7.67 16.77
N GLN A 165 9.80 -7.41 16.98
CA GLN A 165 10.36 -6.84 18.22
C GLN A 165 10.25 -5.32 18.27
#